data_AF-Q4L5E7-F1
#
_entry.id   AF-Q4L5E7-F1
#
_cell.length_a   1.000
_cell.length_b   1.000
_cell.length_c   1.000
_cell.angle_alpha   90.00
_cell.angle_beta   90.00
_cell.angle_gamma   90.00
#
_symmetry.space_group_name_H-M   'P 1'
#
loop_
_entity.id
_entity.type
_entity.pdbx_description
1 polymer ?
#
loop_
_entity_poly.entity_id
_entity_poly.type
_entity_poly.pdbx_seq_one_letter_code
_entity_poly.pdbx_strand_id
1 'polypeptide(L)'
;MIIDFTIAIIIVYGLIIGYRRGVWLNSLHLFSTIVSLNIAHQFYQRISSQLIVFIPFPKTIAYDMKYAFHFNDLQQRFDTIIAFLLIASLCKLILYLIIITFDNIVTYRMINQISRLFGSLISVVMAVVAIQLSIYVLALYPIEWLQHNLQHAYIGKLILFHTPFFSSYILNL
;
A
#
# COMPACT_ATOMS: atom_id res chain seq x y z
N MET A 1 0.97 18.04 -7.34
CA MET A 1 0.86 18.86 -6.11
C MET A 1 -0.02 18.24 -5.03
N ILE A 2 -1.32 17.99 -5.25
CA ILE A 2 -2.20 17.45 -4.18
C ILE A 2 -1.75 16.04 -3.74
N ILE A 3 -1.47 15.14 -4.69
CA ILE A 3 -1.01 13.78 -4.39
C ILE A 3 0.31 13.78 -3.62
N ASP A 4 1.30 14.59 -4.06
CA ASP A 4 2.60 14.69 -3.38
C ASP A 4 2.45 15.23 -1.94
N PHE A 5 1.54 16.19 -1.73
CA PHE A 5 1.23 16.72 -0.41
C PHE A 5 0.59 15.66 0.50
N THR A 6 -0.38 14.89 -0.02
CA THR A 6 -0.98 13.77 0.70
C THR A 6 0.05 12.70 1.05
N ILE A 7 0.96 12.37 0.14
CA ILE A 7 2.07 11.43 0.37
C ILE A 7 2.96 11.93 1.52
N ALA A 8 3.33 13.21 1.51
CA ALA A 8 4.15 13.80 2.56
C ALA A 8 3.47 13.70 3.93
N ILE A 9 2.17 13.98 4.01
CA ILE A 9 1.39 13.83 5.25
C ILE A 9 1.40 12.39 5.74
N ILE A 10 1.17 11.41 4.86
CA ILE A 10 1.17 9.98 5.23
C ILE A 10 2.54 9.56 5.76
N ILE A 11 3.64 10.02 5.13
CA ILE A 11 5.00 9.74 5.60
C ILE A 11 5.25 10.36 6.98
N VAL A 12 4.87 11.62 7.19
CA VAL A 12 5.01 12.29 8.50
C VAL A 12 4.18 11.57 9.56
N TYR A 13 2.96 11.18 9.25
CA TYR A 13 2.11 10.41 10.15
C TYR A 13 2.73 9.04 10.49
N GLY A 14 3.30 8.36 9.49
CA GLY A 14 4.08 7.14 9.69
C GLY A 14 5.28 7.34 10.62
N LEU A 15 6.06 8.41 10.43
CA LEU A 15 7.16 8.77 11.33
C LEU A 15 6.69 8.92 12.77
N ILE A 16 5.61 9.68 13.00
CA ILE A 16 5.06 9.92 14.35
C ILE A 16 4.59 8.60 14.99
N ILE A 17 3.86 7.77 14.24
CA ILE A 17 3.42 6.45 14.73
C ILE A 17 4.62 5.58 15.07
N GLY A 18 5.59 5.53 14.17
CA GLY A 18 6.79 4.72 14.34
C GLY A 18 7.58 5.13 15.58
N TYR A 19 7.74 6.44 15.78
CA TYR A 19 8.38 7.02 16.96
C TYR A 19 7.65 6.68 18.26
N ARG A 20 6.31 6.66 18.26
CA ARG A 20 5.52 6.30 19.44
C ARG A 20 5.62 4.82 19.79
N ARG A 21 5.66 3.95 18.78
CA ARG A 21 5.65 2.48 18.93
C ARG A 21 7.03 1.87 19.22
N GLY A 22 8.11 2.52 18.81
CA GLY A 22 9.48 1.98 18.92
C GLY A 22 9.75 0.80 17.99
N VAL A 23 10.99 0.30 17.95
CA VAL A 23 11.40 -0.78 17.03
C VAL A 23 10.59 -2.05 17.24
N TRP A 24 10.46 -2.49 18.48
CA TRP A 24 9.87 -3.80 18.80
C TRP A 24 8.49 -3.98 18.17
N LEU A 25 7.59 -3.04 18.45
CA LEU A 25 6.22 -3.12 17.96
C LEU A 25 6.13 -2.84 16.45
N ASN A 26 6.96 -1.92 15.92
CA ASN A 26 7.00 -1.70 14.47
C ASN A 26 7.52 -2.92 13.71
N SER A 27 8.44 -3.71 14.28
CA SER A 27 8.89 -4.97 13.68
C SER A 27 7.76 -5.99 13.58
N LEU A 28 6.89 -6.10 14.59
CA LEU A 28 5.70 -6.95 14.53
C LEU A 28 4.74 -6.48 13.43
N HIS A 29 4.50 -5.17 13.33
CA HIS A 29 3.69 -4.62 12.24
C HIS A 29 4.33 -4.87 10.87
N LEU A 30 5.64 -4.70 10.72
CA LEU A 30 6.35 -4.95 9.46
C LEU A 30 6.23 -6.42 9.07
N PHE A 31 6.50 -7.33 10.01
CA PHE A 31 6.39 -8.77 9.78
C PHE A 31 4.97 -9.15 9.34
N SER A 32 3.96 -8.64 10.03
CA SER A 32 2.57 -8.86 9.65
C SER A 32 2.24 -8.31 8.26
N THR A 33 2.81 -7.17 7.87
CA THR A 33 2.65 -6.64 6.51
C THR A 33 3.28 -7.58 5.48
N ILE A 34 4.52 -8.03 5.71
CA ILE A 34 5.22 -8.96 4.80
C ILE A 34 4.44 -10.27 4.65
N VAL A 35 3.99 -10.88 5.75
CA VAL A 35 3.20 -12.12 5.71
C VAL A 35 1.90 -11.92 4.94
N SER A 36 1.20 -10.80 5.17
CA SER A 36 -0.07 -10.53 4.50
C SER A 36 0.09 -10.35 2.98
N LEU A 37 1.14 -9.65 2.56
CA LEU A 37 1.47 -9.47 1.15
C LEU A 37 1.81 -10.82 0.51
N ASN A 38 2.62 -11.65 1.18
CA ASN A 38 2.97 -12.99 0.68
C ASN A 38 1.75 -13.90 0.50
N ILE A 39 0.84 -13.92 1.46
CA ILE A 39 -0.42 -14.68 1.33
C ILE A 39 -1.22 -14.13 0.15
N ALA A 40 -1.34 -12.81 0.02
CA ALA A 40 -2.05 -12.20 -1.11
C ALA A 40 -1.44 -12.59 -2.46
N HIS A 41 -0.12 -12.58 -2.60
CA HIS A 41 0.55 -13.00 -3.84
C HIS A 41 0.31 -14.49 -4.16
N GLN A 42 0.13 -15.35 -3.16
CA GLN A 42 -0.17 -16.76 -3.44
C GLN A 42 -1.61 -16.99 -3.93
N PHE A 43 -2.56 -16.15 -3.51
CA PHE A 43 -3.99 -16.42 -3.72
C PHE A 43 -4.72 -15.43 -4.64
N TYR A 44 -4.10 -14.32 -5.04
CA TYR A 44 -4.78 -13.25 -5.79
C TYR A 44 -5.41 -13.74 -7.11
N GLN A 45 -4.74 -14.61 -7.88
CA GLN A 45 -5.24 -15.09 -9.18
C GLN A 45 -6.54 -15.88 -9.02
N ARG A 46 -6.62 -16.71 -7.97
CA ARG A 46 -7.82 -17.52 -7.70
C ARG A 46 -8.99 -16.64 -7.28
N ILE A 47 -8.72 -15.57 -6.54
CA ILE A 47 -9.76 -14.66 -6.06
C ILE A 47 -10.18 -13.66 -7.14
N SER A 48 -9.26 -13.17 -7.98
CA SER A 48 -9.58 -12.17 -9.01
C SER A 48 -10.64 -12.67 -10.00
N SER A 49 -10.55 -13.93 -10.42
CA SER A 49 -11.56 -14.56 -11.28
C SER A 49 -12.98 -14.58 -10.70
N GLN A 50 -13.11 -14.59 -9.37
CA GLN A 50 -14.40 -14.57 -8.67
C GLN A 50 -14.86 -13.14 -8.38
N LEU A 51 -13.90 -12.21 -8.24
CA LEU A 51 -14.16 -10.83 -7.80
C LEU A 51 -14.75 -9.94 -8.89
N ILE A 52 -14.59 -10.31 -10.17
CA ILE A 52 -15.13 -9.58 -11.34
C ILE A 52 -16.62 -9.26 -11.19
N VAL A 53 -17.38 -10.13 -10.52
CA VAL A 53 -18.83 -9.95 -10.31
C VAL A 53 -19.15 -8.92 -9.22
N PHE A 54 -18.25 -8.72 -8.26
CA PHE A 54 -18.48 -7.86 -7.09
C PHE A 54 -17.94 -6.44 -7.30
N ILE A 55 -16.81 -6.30 -7.98
CA ILE A 55 -16.17 -4.99 -8.22
C ILE A 55 -15.90 -4.88 -9.73
N PRO A 56 -16.90 -4.47 -10.52
CA PRO A 56 -16.77 -4.43 -11.96
C PRO A 56 -15.86 -3.28 -12.40
N PHE A 57 -14.95 -3.59 -13.32
CA PHE A 57 -14.12 -2.59 -13.97
C PHE A 57 -14.97 -1.65 -14.86
N PRO A 58 -14.88 -0.31 -14.73
CA PRO A 58 -15.70 0.66 -15.48
C PRO A 58 -15.26 0.80 -16.95
N LYS A 59 -15.52 -0.24 -17.77
CA LYS A 59 -15.06 -0.36 -19.16
C LYS A 59 -15.47 0.81 -20.08
N THR A 60 -16.67 1.34 -19.91
CA THR A 60 -17.25 2.37 -20.80
C THR A 60 -16.47 3.67 -20.78
N ILE A 61 -15.87 4.03 -19.63
CA ILE A 61 -15.10 5.26 -19.46
C ILE A 61 -13.60 4.95 -19.58
N ALA A 62 -13.20 3.75 -19.20
CA ALA A 62 -11.81 3.33 -19.18
C ALA A 62 -11.11 3.39 -20.54
N TYR A 63 -11.71 2.83 -21.59
CA TYR A 63 -11.00 2.69 -22.88
C TYR A 63 -10.86 4.01 -23.65
N ASP A 64 -11.70 5.00 -23.35
CA ASP A 64 -11.61 6.34 -23.94
C ASP A 64 -10.73 7.30 -23.11
N MET A 65 -10.31 6.89 -21.91
CA MET A 65 -9.54 7.72 -21.00
C MET A 65 -8.04 7.74 -21.34
N LYS A 66 -7.45 8.94 -21.27
CA LYS A 66 -5.99 9.11 -21.27
C LYS A 66 -5.43 8.92 -19.85
N TYR A 67 -4.82 7.78 -19.60
CA TYR A 67 -4.17 7.47 -18.33
C TYR A 67 -2.85 8.22 -18.12
N ALA A 68 -2.47 8.37 -16.85
CA ALA A 68 -1.18 8.92 -16.45
C ALA A 68 -0.01 8.00 -16.79
N PHE A 69 -0.27 6.69 -16.84
CA PHE A 69 0.70 5.65 -17.11
C PHE A 69 0.13 4.65 -18.11
N HIS A 70 1.01 4.00 -18.87
CA HIS A 70 0.62 2.95 -19.79
C HIS A 70 0.53 1.61 -19.06
N PHE A 71 -0.53 0.84 -19.34
CA PHE A 71 -0.77 -0.47 -18.76
C PHE A 71 -1.07 -1.49 -19.86
N ASN A 72 -0.40 -2.63 -19.80
CA ASN A 72 -0.74 -3.80 -20.62
C ASN A 72 -1.88 -4.55 -19.93
N ASP A 73 -3.01 -4.71 -20.62
CA ASP A 73 -4.28 -5.27 -20.13
C ASP A 73 -4.80 -4.60 -18.84
N LEU A 74 -5.47 -3.47 -19.02
CA LEU A 74 -5.88 -2.60 -17.92
C LEU A 74 -6.95 -3.23 -17.04
N GLN A 75 -7.88 -3.99 -17.63
CA GLN A 75 -8.91 -4.70 -16.88
C GLN A 75 -8.28 -5.81 -16.03
N GLN A 76 -7.45 -6.66 -16.63
CA GLN A 76 -6.80 -7.75 -15.90
C GLN A 76 -5.97 -7.21 -14.72
N ARG A 77 -5.21 -6.14 -14.93
CA ARG A 77 -4.42 -5.50 -13.87
C ARG A 77 -5.29 -4.97 -12.74
N PHE A 78 -6.43 -4.36 -13.06
CA PHE A 78 -7.39 -3.89 -12.07
C PHE A 78 -7.96 -5.06 -11.26
N ASP A 79 -8.47 -6.09 -11.92
CA ASP A 79 -9.08 -7.25 -11.24
C ASP A 79 -8.07 -7.94 -10.32
N THR A 80 -6.83 -8.11 -10.79
CA THR A 80 -5.71 -8.69 -10.03
C THR A 80 -5.31 -7.86 -8.82
N ILE A 81 -5.10 -6.53 -8.96
CA ILE A 81 -4.65 -5.72 -7.83
C ILE A 81 -5.73 -5.57 -6.76
N ILE A 82 -7.00 -5.49 -7.14
CA ILE A 82 -8.10 -5.38 -6.18
C ILE A 82 -8.21 -6.67 -5.37
N ALA A 83 -8.10 -7.84 -6.01
CA ALA A 83 -8.05 -9.13 -5.32
C ALA A 83 -6.84 -9.22 -4.36
N PHE A 84 -5.65 -8.84 -4.83
CA PHE A 84 -4.45 -8.80 -4.01
C PHE A 84 -4.64 -7.92 -2.77
N LEU A 85 -5.17 -6.71 -2.92
CA LEU A 85 -5.38 -5.78 -1.81
C LEU A 85 -6.45 -6.26 -0.83
N LEU A 86 -7.51 -6.89 -1.32
CA LEU A 86 -8.54 -7.46 -0.46
C LEU A 86 -7.95 -8.54 0.44
N ILE A 87 -7.20 -9.49 -0.13
CA ILE A 87 -6.55 -10.56 0.63
C ILE A 87 -5.51 -9.98 1.60
N ALA A 88 -4.63 -9.11 1.11
CA ALA A 88 -3.58 -8.49 1.93
C ALA A 88 -4.18 -7.72 3.11
N SER A 89 -5.25 -6.96 2.88
CA SER A 89 -5.93 -6.19 3.93
C SER A 89 -6.62 -7.10 4.94
N LEU A 90 -7.27 -8.18 4.49
CA LEU A 90 -7.93 -9.14 5.38
C LEU A 90 -6.93 -9.89 6.25
N CYS A 91 -5.85 -10.43 5.66
CA CYS A 91 -4.76 -11.06 6.40
C CYS A 91 -4.10 -10.10 7.36
N LYS A 92 -3.88 -8.85 6.92
CA LYS A 92 -3.28 -7.80 7.74
C LYS A 92 -4.14 -7.47 8.95
N LEU A 93 -5.46 -7.38 8.74
CA LEU A 93 -6.43 -7.13 9.80
C LEU A 93 -6.39 -8.25 10.84
N ILE A 94 -6.44 -9.52 10.42
CA ILE A 94 -6.39 -10.67 11.32
C ILE A 94 -5.11 -10.66 12.16
N LEU A 95 -3.95 -10.45 11.52
CA LEU A 95 -2.67 -10.37 12.23
C LEU A 95 -2.59 -9.15 13.15
N TYR A 96 -3.19 -8.03 12.76
CA TYR A 96 -3.26 -6.83 13.60
C TYR A 96 -4.05 -7.08 14.90
N LEU A 97 -5.14 -7.85 14.85
CA LEU A 97 -5.89 -8.24 16.05
C LEU A 97 -5.03 -9.03 17.04
N ILE A 98 -4.01 -9.74 16.56
CA ILE A 98 -3.02 -10.40 17.44
C ILE A 98 -2.03 -9.37 17.98
N ILE A 99 -1.50 -8.49 17.12
CA ILE A 99 -0.48 -7.49 17.51
C ILE A 99 -0.99 -6.51 18.56
N ILE A 100 -2.25 -6.09 18.51
CA ILE A 100 -2.80 -5.12 19.46
C ILE A 100 -2.77 -5.62 20.91
N THR A 101 -2.70 -6.94 21.13
CA THR A 101 -2.50 -7.51 22.48
C THR A 101 -1.14 -7.13 23.08
N PHE A 102 -0.13 -6.87 22.23
CA PHE A 102 1.21 -6.44 22.61
C PHE A 102 1.35 -4.92 22.75
N ASP A 103 0.41 -4.11 22.22
CA ASP A 103 0.44 -2.64 22.34
C ASP A 103 0.42 -2.20 23.81
N ASN A 104 -0.32 -2.92 24.65
CA ASN A 104 -0.41 -2.66 26.09
C ASN A 104 0.93 -2.85 26.81
N ILE A 105 1.77 -3.78 26.35
CA ILE A 105 3.07 -4.08 26.98
C ILE A 105 4.07 -2.93 26.76
N VAL A 106 4.00 -2.28 25.61
CA VAL A 106 4.91 -1.19 25.23
C VAL A 106 4.52 0.13 25.91
N THR A 107 3.23 0.34 26.20
CA THR A 107 2.72 1.59 26.78
C THR A 107 3.31 1.89 28.17
N TYR A 108 3.67 0.86 28.95
CA TYR A 108 4.19 1.02 30.31
C TYR A 108 5.72 1.08 30.40
N ARG A 109 6.45 0.96 29.28
CA ARG A 109 7.92 0.95 29.27
C ARG A 109 8.46 2.25 28.68
N MET A 110 9.44 2.85 29.37
CA MET A 110 10.25 3.94 28.81
C MET A 110 11.02 3.42 27.57
N ILE A 111 10.50 3.68 26.37
CA ILE A 111 11.17 3.36 25.11
C ILE A 111 12.34 4.32 24.90
N ASN A 112 13.56 3.80 24.79
CA ASN A 112 14.75 4.60 24.54
C ASN A 112 14.70 5.30 23.16
N GLN A 113 15.45 6.41 23.01
CA GLN A 113 15.40 7.24 21.82
C GLN A 113 15.85 6.52 20.54
N ILE A 114 16.83 5.62 20.66
CA ILE A 114 17.34 4.83 19.53
C ILE A 114 16.21 3.93 18.97
N SER A 115 15.46 3.25 19.84
CA SER A 115 14.32 2.42 19.45
C SER A 115 13.20 3.25 18.82
N ARG A 116 12.97 4.47 19.28
CA ARG A 116 11.99 5.37 18.65
C ARG A 116 12.41 5.78 17.24
N LEU A 117 13.69 6.11 17.05
CA LEU A 117 14.22 6.51 15.76
C LEU A 117 14.13 5.38 14.73
N PHE A 118 14.64 4.19 15.07
CA PHE A 118 14.53 3.03 14.18
C PHE A 118 13.08 2.57 13.97
N GLY A 119 12.21 2.70 14.97
CA GLY A 119 10.77 2.46 14.80
C GLY A 119 10.14 3.39 13.77
N SER A 120 10.58 4.66 13.74
CA SER A 120 10.16 5.65 12.75
C SER A 120 10.57 5.23 11.33
N LEU A 121 11.82 4.78 11.15
CA LEU A 121 12.31 4.29 9.86
C LEU A 121 11.52 3.08 9.36
N ILE A 122 11.25 2.10 10.23
CA ILE A 122 10.44 0.93 9.89
C ILE A 122 9.02 1.35 9.46
N SER A 123 8.43 2.32 10.17
CA SER A 123 7.09 2.81 9.83
C SER A 123 7.05 3.56 8.50
N VAL A 124 8.11 4.31 8.15
CA VAL A 124 8.23 4.93 6.81
C VAL A 124 8.28 3.89 5.71
N VAL A 125 9.04 2.80 5.89
CA VAL A 125 9.08 1.70 4.90
C VAL A 125 7.67 1.13 4.68
N MET A 126 6.92 0.86 5.76
CA MET A 126 5.54 0.39 5.65
C MET A 126 4.61 1.43 4.99
N ALA A 127 4.77 2.71 5.31
CA ALA A 127 4.00 3.79 4.70
C ALA A 127 4.26 3.87 3.20
N VAL A 128 5.52 3.78 2.75
CA VAL A 128 5.89 3.75 1.33
C VAL A 128 5.22 2.60 0.61
N VAL A 129 5.23 1.38 1.19
CA VAL A 129 4.54 0.22 0.62
C VAL A 129 3.03 0.48 0.46
N ALA A 130 2.37 1.02 1.48
CA ALA A 130 0.94 1.33 1.44
C ALA A 130 0.62 2.44 0.43
N ILE A 131 1.43 3.50 0.37
CA ILE A 131 1.32 4.60 -0.60
C ILE A 131 1.46 4.04 -2.01
N GLN A 132 2.47 3.22 -2.27
CA GLN A 132 2.76 2.66 -3.57
C GLN A 132 1.61 1.81 -4.09
N LEU A 133 1.04 0.94 -3.24
CA LEU A 133 -0.17 0.16 -3.54
C LEU A 133 -1.36 1.07 -3.86
N SER A 134 -1.55 2.13 -3.06
CA SER A 134 -2.65 3.08 -3.25
C SER A 134 -2.53 3.83 -4.57
N ILE A 135 -1.34 4.34 -4.90
CA ILE A 135 -1.07 5.03 -6.16
C ILE A 135 -1.30 4.11 -7.35
N TYR A 136 -0.89 2.84 -7.27
CA TYR A 136 -1.09 1.89 -8.36
C TYR A 136 -2.58 1.63 -8.65
N VAL A 137 -3.42 1.50 -7.61
CA VAL A 137 -4.87 1.40 -7.80
C VAL A 137 -5.46 2.67 -8.39
N LEU A 138 -5.07 3.83 -7.84
CA LEU A 138 -5.52 5.13 -8.34
C LEU A 138 -5.13 5.33 -9.81
N ALA A 139 -3.97 4.83 -10.23
CA ALA A 139 -3.52 4.89 -11.60
C ALA A 139 -4.34 4.01 -12.56
N LEU A 140 -4.89 2.89 -12.09
CA LEU A 140 -5.73 1.99 -12.90
C LEU A 140 -7.20 2.44 -12.98
N TYR A 141 -7.65 3.28 -12.05
CA TYR A 141 -9.05 3.72 -12.02
C TYR A 141 -9.31 4.94 -12.93
N PRO A 142 -10.32 4.88 -13.82
CA PRO A 142 -10.53 5.93 -14.82
C PRO A 142 -11.28 7.14 -14.26
N ILE A 143 -10.56 8.04 -13.56
CA ILE A 143 -11.05 9.37 -13.18
C ILE A 143 -10.12 10.43 -13.77
N GLU A 144 -10.65 11.31 -14.62
CA GLU A 144 -9.84 12.32 -15.32
C GLU A 144 -9.03 13.22 -14.38
N TRP A 145 -9.68 13.77 -13.34
CA TRP A 145 -9.02 14.61 -12.35
C TRP A 145 -7.88 13.88 -11.64
N LEU A 146 -8.07 12.58 -11.34
CA LEU A 146 -7.06 11.75 -10.69
C LEU A 146 -5.87 11.49 -11.63
N GLN A 147 -6.14 11.12 -12.88
CA GLN A 147 -5.12 10.90 -13.90
C GLN A 147 -4.32 12.18 -14.16
N HIS A 148 -4.97 13.33 -14.25
CA HIS A 148 -4.30 14.62 -14.39
C HIS A 148 -3.37 14.92 -13.19
N ASN A 149 -3.84 14.69 -11.96
CA ASN A 149 -3.01 14.90 -10.77
C ASN A 149 -1.81 13.94 -10.72
N LEU A 150 -2.01 12.67 -11.09
CA LEU A 150 -0.94 11.66 -11.15
C LEU A 150 0.12 12.01 -12.20
N GLN A 151 -0.28 12.54 -13.35
CA GLN A 151 0.64 13.01 -14.39
C GLN A 151 1.58 14.11 -13.89
N HIS A 152 1.17 14.91 -12.91
CA HIS A 152 1.96 16.01 -12.35
C HIS A 152 2.55 15.69 -10.96
N ALA A 153 2.35 14.47 -10.45
CA ALA A 153 2.88 14.06 -9.15
C ALA A 153 4.34 13.59 -9.29
N TYR A 154 5.29 14.31 -8.70
CA TYR A 154 6.71 13.96 -8.78
C TYR A 154 7.07 12.84 -7.81
N ILE A 155 6.70 13.01 -6.54
CA ILE A 155 6.97 12.02 -5.48
C ILE A 155 6.18 10.75 -5.76
N GLY A 156 4.93 10.89 -6.22
CA GLY A 156 4.10 9.74 -6.58
C GLY A 156 4.72 8.85 -7.65
N LYS A 157 5.28 9.45 -8.72
CA LYS A 157 5.99 8.71 -9.76
C LYS A 157 7.28 8.08 -9.25
N LEU A 158 8.03 8.78 -8.41
CA LEU A 158 9.26 8.26 -7.84
C LEU A 158 8.99 7.04 -6.95
N ILE A 159 7.98 7.11 -6.08
CA ILE A 159 7.57 5.98 -5.26
C ILE A 159 7.07 4.83 -6.13
N LEU A 160 6.29 5.10 -7.17
CA LEU A 160 5.77 4.04 -8.04
C LEU A 160 6.88 3.34 -8.82
N PHE A 161 7.80 4.04 -9.47
CA PHE A 161 8.74 3.41 -10.42
C PHE A 161 10.14 3.13 -9.87
N HIS A 162 10.58 3.83 -8.82
CA HIS A 162 11.95 3.74 -8.31
C HIS A 162 12.07 3.06 -6.95
N THR A 163 10.98 2.46 -6.44
CA THR A 163 11.04 1.64 -5.23
C THR A 163 11.14 0.16 -5.60
N PRO A 164 12.06 -0.60 -4.96
CA PRO A 164 12.31 -1.99 -5.33
C PRO A 164 11.08 -2.89 -5.12
N PHE A 165 10.20 -2.55 -4.18
CA PHE A 165 8.98 -3.30 -3.92
C PHE A 165 8.02 -3.27 -5.12
N PHE A 166 7.88 -2.15 -5.84
CA PHE A 166 6.98 -2.09 -7.00
C PHE A 166 7.47 -2.93 -8.16
N SER A 167 8.72 -2.70 -8.56
CA SER A 167 9.29 -3.26 -9.76
C SER A 167 9.46 -4.78 -9.67
N SER A 168 9.74 -5.31 -8.47
CA SER A 168 9.98 -6.75 -8.28
C SER A 168 8.74 -7.53 -7.88
N TYR A 169 7.74 -6.91 -7.25
CA TYR A 169 6.60 -7.61 -6.65
C TYR A 169 5.29 -7.29 -7.35
N ILE A 170 4.91 -6.01 -7.40
CA ILE A 170 3.59 -5.59 -7.90
C ILE A 170 3.48 -5.69 -9.43
N LEU A 171 4.55 -5.41 -10.16
CA LEU A 171 4.55 -5.57 -11.63
C LEU A 171 4.42 -7.03 -12.08
N ASN A 172 4.73 -7.98 -11.21
CA ASN A 172 4.68 -9.42 -11.46
C ASN A 172 3.38 -10.08 -10.97
N LEU A 173 2.42 -9.31 -10.44
CA LEU A 173 1.05 -9.77 -10.20
C LEU A 173 0.33 -9.95 -11.54
#